data_AF-A0A352VKM2-F1
#
_entry.id   AF-A0A352VKM2-F1
#
_cell.length_a   1.000
_cell.length_b   1.000
_cell.length_c   1.000
_cell.angle_alpha   90.00
_cell.angle_beta   90.00
_cell.angle_gamma   90.00
#
_symmetry.space_group_name_H-M   'P 1'
#
loop_
_entity.id
_entity.type
_entity.pdbx_description
1 polymer ?
#
loop_
_entity_poly.entity_id
_entity_poly.type
_entity_poly.pdbx_seq_one_letter_code
_entity_poly.pdbx_strand_id
1 'polypeptide(L)'
;DTAKDDDTLRRTVILFPTFQLFLIPIFLIGFSGVLFAGEPQAPDFILPFMILETGLPAIVVGLFCAGALSASMSTGDALLHASASVLVQDGVTQYVELDDRAQRKLMRSVVLLTGAIAYYFALDPDSSLVVLLLSAYAIISQLAPPVVAAMYWRRATTSGAIAGLLAGLATALFFYLNPELSPFEMHEGVLGLIVHVPTLIAVSLMTPRQDQDHLKGFFQ
;
A
#
# COMPACT_ATOMS: atom_id res chain seq x y z
N ASP A 1 -8.55 9.69 -14.78
CA ASP A 1 -9.58 9.43 -15.82
C ASP A 1 -9.13 8.48 -16.92
N THR A 2 -9.20 7.17 -16.68
CA THR A 2 -8.91 6.14 -17.70
C THR A 2 -10.10 5.24 -18.05
N ALA A 3 -11.25 5.39 -17.39
CA ALA A 3 -12.49 4.69 -17.76
C ALA A 3 -13.33 5.56 -18.70
N LYS A 4 -13.72 4.99 -19.85
CA LYS A 4 -14.52 5.68 -20.88
C LYS A 4 -15.98 5.90 -20.49
N ASP A 5 -16.47 5.26 -19.43
CA ASP A 5 -17.88 5.22 -19.09
C ASP A 5 -18.11 4.79 -17.61
N ASP A 6 -19.14 5.35 -16.97
CA ASP A 6 -19.48 5.07 -15.56
C ASP A 6 -19.89 3.61 -15.34
N ASP A 7 -20.52 2.97 -16.33
CA ASP A 7 -20.85 1.53 -16.26
C ASP A 7 -19.59 0.65 -16.26
N THR A 8 -18.51 1.11 -16.89
CA THR A 8 -17.23 0.39 -16.86
C THR A 8 -16.63 0.43 -15.46
N LEU A 9 -16.65 1.61 -14.81
CA LEU A 9 -16.24 1.77 -13.42
C LEU A 9 -17.06 0.88 -12.48
N ARG A 10 -18.39 0.88 -12.63
CA ARG A 10 -19.29 0.07 -11.79
C ARG A 10 -19.04 -1.43 -11.97
N ARG A 11 -18.83 -1.89 -13.20
CA ARG A 11 -18.48 -3.30 -13.48
C ARG A 11 -17.15 -3.69 -12.88
N THR A 12 -16.13 -2.85 -12.96
CA THR A 12 -14.83 -3.09 -12.32
C THR A 12 -14.96 -3.24 -10.81
N VAL A 13 -15.75 -2.37 -10.16
CA VAL A 13 -15.99 -2.46 -8.71
C VAL A 13 -16.74 -3.73 -8.32
N ILE A 14 -17.79 -4.11 -9.07
CA ILE A 14 -18.57 -5.33 -8.81
C ILE A 14 -17.74 -6.60 -9.05
N LEU A 15 -16.84 -6.58 -10.02
CA LEU A 15 -15.94 -7.70 -10.32
C LEU A 15 -14.75 -7.78 -9.36
N PHE A 16 -14.41 -6.71 -8.65
CA PHE A 16 -13.25 -6.69 -7.74
C PHE A 16 -13.27 -7.83 -6.70
N PRO A 17 -14.39 -8.14 -6.00
CA PRO A 17 -14.47 -9.27 -5.08
C PRO A 17 -14.25 -10.64 -5.74
N THR A 18 -14.51 -10.78 -7.05
CA THR A 18 -14.24 -12.05 -7.74
C THR A 18 -12.75 -12.34 -7.84
N PHE A 19 -11.88 -11.32 -7.81
CA PHE A 19 -10.43 -11.52 -7.73
C PHE A 19 -10.00 -12.21 -6.44
N GLN A 20 -10.73 -12.03 -5.34
CA GLN A 20 -10.43 -12.69 -4.07
C GLN A 20 -10.61 -14.21 -4.13
N LEU A 21 -11.41 -14.73 -5.08
CA LEU A 21 -11.52 -16.18 -5.30
C LEU A 21 -10.18 -16.79 -5.76
N PHE A 22 -9.31 -16.02 -6.41
CA PHE A 22 -7.97 -16.49 -6.80
C PHE A 22 -7.02 -16.65 -5.60
N LEU A 23 -7.33 -16.08 -4.44
CA LEU A 23 -6.52 -16.31 -3.23
C LEU A 23 -6.70 -17.72 -2.68
N ILE A 24 -7.88 -18.34 -2.86
CA ILE A 24 -8.18 -19.68 -2.35
C ILE A 24 -7.14 -20.72 -2.84
N PRO A 25 -6.88 -20.88 -4.15
CA PRO A 25 -5.86 -21.83 -4.62
C PRO A 25 -4.45 -21.47 -4.14
N ILE A 26 -4.12 -20.17 -4.01
CA ILE A 26 -2.80 -19.74 -3.51
C ILE A 26 -2.60 -20.20 -2.06
N PHE A 27 -3.62 -20.03 -1.21
CA PHE A 27 -3.57 -20.53 0.17
C PHE A 27 -3.42 -22.06 0.22
N LEU A 28 -4.17 -22.80 -0.59
CA LEU A 28 -4.07 -24.27 -0.64
C LEU A 28 -2.67 -24.73 -1.05
N ILE A 29 -2.06 -24.07 -2.04
CA ILE A 29 -0.68 -24.37 -2.45
C ILE A 29 0.28 -24.07 -1.30
N GLY A 30 0.18 -22.92 -0.64
CA GLY A 30 1.01 -22.60 0.53
C GLY A 30 0.88 -23.61 1.66
N PHE A 31 -0.35 -24.02 2.02
CA PHE A 31 -0.60 -25.03 3.05
C PHE A 31 -0.05 -26.41 2.68
N SER A 32 -0.05 -26.77 1.39
CA SER A 32 0.51 -28.05 0.95
C SER A 32 2.02 -28.18 1.20
N GLY A 33 2.73 -27.07 1.46
CA GLY A 33 4.13 -27.07 1.88
C GLY A 33 4.41 -27.88 3.15
N VAL A 34 3.43 -28.04 4.04
CA VAL A 34 3.54 -28.87 5.27
C VAL A 34 3.80 -30.35 4.97
N LEU A 35 3.49 -30.81 3.74
CA LEU A 35 3.70 -32.19 3.31
C LEU A 35 5.15 -32.49 2.90
N PHE A 36 5.99 -31.47 2.73
CA PHE A 36 7.38 -31.64 2.31
C PHE A 36 8.29 -31.84 3.52
N ALA A 37 9.30 -32.70 3.36
CA ALA A 37 10.30 -32.94 4.40
C ALA A 37 11.39 -31.86 4.33
N GLY A 38 11.48 -31.03 5.37
CA GLY A 38 12.44 -29.94 5.47
C GLY A 38 11.75 -28.58 5.59
N GLU A 39 12.41 -27.66 6.30
CA GLU A 39 11.91 -26.29 6.47
C GLU A 39 12.78 -25.34 5.64
N PRO A 40 12.18 -24.45 4.82
CA PRO A 40 12.94 -23.41 4.15
C PRO A 40 13.55 -22.45 5.18
N GLN A 41 14.63 -21.78 4.79
CA GLN A 41 15.32 -20.82 5.67
C GLN A 41 14.41 -19.68 6.15
N ALA A 42 13.43 -19.28 5.33
CA ALA A 42 12.36 -18.37 5.73
C ALA A 42 11.02 -18.81 5.10
N PRO A 43 9.87 -18.48 5.72
CA PRO A 43 8.54 -18.85 5.22
C PRO A 43 8.28 -18.39 3.77
N ASP A 44 8.88 -17.26 3.38
CA ASP A 44 8.72 -16.65 2.05
C ASP A 44 9.26 -17.53 0.91
N PHE A 45 10.15 -18.49 1.20
CA PHE A 45 10.73 -19.41 0.22
C PHE A 45 10.00 -20.74 0.07
N ILE A 46 8.85 -20.93 0.74
CA ILE A 46 8.13 -22.22 0.71
C ILE A 46 7.71 -22.64 -0.70
N LEU A 47 7.24 -21.71 -1.53
CA LEU A 47 6.80 -22.02 -2.89
C LEU A 47 7.96 -22.42 -3.81
N PRO A 48 9.08 -21.66 -3.88
CA PRO A 48 10.29 -22.12 -4.57
C PRO A 48 10.79 -23.48 -4.08
N PHE A 49 10.82 -23.69 -2.76
CA PHE A 49 11.27 -24.93 -2.14
C PHE A 49 10.44 -26.13 -2.63
N MET A 50 9.11 -26.05 -2.54
CA MET A 50 8.21 -27.13 -2.99
C MET A 50 8.43 -27.49 -4.46
N ILE A 51 8.59 -26.50 -5.33
CA ILE A 51 8.71 -26.74 -6.78
C ILE A 51 10.03 -27.41 -7.14
N LEU A 52 11.10 -27.08 -6.41
CA LEU A 52 12.41 -27.72 -6.58
C LEU A 52 12.42 -29.16 -6.05
N GLU A 53 11.74 -29.42 -4.94
CA GLU A 53 11.69 -30.75 -4.30
C GLU A 53 10.69 -31.73 -4.95
N THR A 54 9.71 -31.24 -5.72
CA THR A 54 8.70 -32.08 -6.37
C THR A 54 9.25 -32.93 -7.53
N GLY A 55 10.48 -32.66 -7.99
CA GLY A 55 11.09 -33.39 -9.11
C GLY A 55 10.45 -33.09 -10.47
N LEU A 56 9.86 -31.89 -10.62
CA LEU A 56 9.25 -31.45 -11.88
C LEU A 56 10.31 -31.29 -12.99
N PRO A 57 9.94 -31.45 -14.28
CA PRO A 57 10.85 -31.20 -15.39
C PRO A 57 11.42 -29.77 -15.34
N ALA A 58 12.70 -29.60 -15.64
CA ALA A 58 13.39 -28.30 -15.57
C ALA A 58 12.70 -27.19 -16.38
N ILE A 59 12.04 -27.54 -17.49
CA ILE A 59 11.28 -26.60 -18.32
C ILE A 59 10.08 -26.02 -17.54
N VAL A 60 9.39 -26.85 -16.76
CA VAL A 60 8.22 -26.43 -15.96
C VAL A 60 8.67 -25.53 -14.82
N VAL A 61 9.75 -25.90 -14.13
CA VAL A 61 10.36 -25.06 -13.07
C VAL A 61 10.80 -23.71 -13.65
N GLY A 62 11.49 -23.71 -14.79
CA GLY A 62 11.91 -22.49 -15.47
C GLY A 62 10.73 -21.58 -15.86
N LEU A 63 9.64 -22.16 -16.38
CA LEU A 63 8.44 -21.42 -16.73
C LEU A 63 7.75 -20.82 -15.49
N PHE A 64 7.70 -21.57 -14.38
CA PHE A 64 7.17 -21.05 -13.12
C PHE A 64 7.99 -19.85 -12.62
N CYS A 65 9.32 -19.97 -12.56
CA CYS A 65 10.20 -18.89 -12.14
C CYS A 65 10.06 -17.67 -13.05
N ALA A 66 9.99 -17.87 -14.37
CA ALA A 66 9.76 -16.78 -15.33
C ALA A 66 8.41 -16.10 -15.11
N GLY A 67 7.34 -16.86 -14.85
CA GLY A 67 6.02 -16.33 -14.54
C GLY A 67 5.99 -15.53 -13.24
N ALA A 68 6.59 -16.05 -12.17
CA ALA A 68 6.71 -15.37 -10.88
C ALA A 68 7.48 -14.05 -10.98
N LEU A 69 8.62 -14.06 -11.69
CA LEU A 69 9.40 -12.86 -11.98
C LEU A 69 8.61 -11.86 -12.80
N SER A 70 7.93 -12.31 -13.87
CA SER A 70 7.11 -11.43 -14.72
C SER A 70 5.96 -10.78 -13.94
N ALA A 71 5.30 -11.52 -13.05
CA ALA A 71 4.22 -11.00 -12.22
C ALA A 71 4.73 -9.95 -11.21
N SER A 72 5.87 -10.23 -10.58
CA SER A 72 6.54 -9.29 -9.66
C SER A 72 6.97 -8.01 -10.39
N MET A 73 7.60 -8.13 -11.57
CA MET A 73 8.03 -6.99 -12.38
C MET A 73 6.87 -6.10 -12.82
N SER A 74 5.73 -6.67 -13.23
CA SER A 74 4.55 -5.89 -13.62
C SER A 74 3.97 -5.09 -12.45
N THR A 75 3.95 -5.67 -11.25
CA THR A 75 3.47 -4.97 -10.04
C THR A 75 4.46 -3.90 -9.61
N GLY A 76 5.75 -4.24 -9.60
CA GLY A 76 6.82 -3.32 -9.23
C GLY A 76 6.88 -2.09 -10.14
N ASP A 77 6.78 -2.29 -11.45
CA ASP A 77 6.70 -1.21 -12.44
C ASP A 77 5.54 -0.25 -12.15
N ALA A 78 4.34 -0.79 -11.93
CA ALA A 78 3.15 0.00 -11.62
C ALA A 78 3.32 0.82 -10.33
N LEU A 79 3.89 0.23 -9.27
CA LEU A 79 4.12 0.93 -7.99
C LEU A 79 5.19 2.02 -8.09
N LEU A 80 6.30 1.74 -8.78
CA LEU A 80 7.37 2.72 -9.00
C LEU A 80 6.88 3.88 -9.87
N HIS A 81 6.12 3.59 -10.92
CA HIS A 81 5.54 4.62 -11.77
C HIS A 81 4.46 5.42 -11.05
N ALA A 82 3.56 4.79 -10.31
CA ALA A 82 2.52 5.48 -9.55
C ALA A 82 3.13 6.41 -8.49
N SER A 83 4.11 5.93 -7.70
CA SER A 83 4.79 6.75 -6.70
C SER A 83 5.52 7.94 -7.32
N ALA A 84 6.22 7.75 -8.44
CA ALA A 84 6.86 8.84 -9.16
C ALA A 84 5.85 9.84 -9.73
N SER A 85 4.71 9.37 -10.23
CA SER A 85 3.64 10.22 -10.75
C SER A 85 3.07 11.11 -9.65
N VAL A 86 2.69 10.53 -8.49
CA VAL A 86 2.15 11.28 -7.35
C VAL A 86 3.16 12.30 -6.85
N LEU A 87 4.43 11.91 -6.66
CA LEU A 87 5.44 12.83 -6.15
C LEU A 87 5.71 14.01 -7.09
N VAL A 88 5.71 13.78 -8.40
CA VAL A 88 5.97 14.84 -9.38
C VAL A 88 4.73 15.69 -9.65
N GLN A 89 3.58 15.07 -9.91
CA GLN A 89 2.36 15.77 -10.32
C GLN A 89 1.67 16.47 -9.15
N ASP A 90 1.58 15.81 -8.00
CA ASP A 90 0.90 16.35 -6.83
C ASP A 90 1.88 17.08 -5.91
N GLY A 91 3.15 16.65 -5.89
CA GLY A 91 4.16 17.22 -4.99
C GLY A 91 4.97 18.37 -5.59
N VAL A 92 5.35 18.32 -6.87
CA VAL A 92 6.26 19.33 -7.46
C VAL A 92 5.51 20.30 -8.36
N THR A 93 4.71 19.81 -9.31
CA THR A 93 4.06 20.68 -10.29
C THR A 93 2.96 21.57 -9.71
N GLN A 94 2.49 21.27 -8.50
CA GLN A 94 1.59 22.17 -7.75
C GLN A 94 2.27 23.46 -7.28
N TYR A 95 3.61 23.46 -7.13
CA TYR A 95 4.37 24.62 -6.62
C TYR A 95 5.37 25.18 -7.62
N VAL A 96 5.76 24.40 -8.63
CA VAL A 96 6.75 24.78 -9.64
C VAL A 96 6.23 24.39 -11.02
N GLU A 97 6.13 25.36 -11.93
CA GLU A 97 5.83 25.06 -13.32
C GLU A 97 7.02 24.37 -13.99
N LEU A 98 6.77 23.19 -14.53
CA LEU A 98 7.75 22.40 -15.27
C LEU A 98 7.25 22.19 -16.70
N ASP A 99 8.13 22.39 -17.68
CA ASP A 99 7.86 21.96 -19.05
C ASP A 99 7.84 20.41 -19.15
N ASP A 100 7.13 19.86 -20.14
CA ASP A 100 6.90 18.43 -20.34
C ASP A 100 8.20 17.62 -20.29
N ARG A 101 9.27 18.15 -20.88
CA ARG A 101 10.58 17.49 -20.92
C ARG A 101 11.21 17.42 -19.54
N ALA A 102 11.09 18.49 -18.75
CA ALA A 102 11.62 18.55 -17.38
C ALA A 102 10.81 17.62 -16.46
N GLN A 103 9.49 17.62 -16.57
CA GLN A 103 8.60 16.74 -15.81
C GLN A 103 8.90 15.26 -16.07
N ARG A 104 9.04 14.85 -17.36
CA ARG A 104 9.40 13.47 -17.72
C ARG A 104 10.77 13.06 -17.18
N LYS A 105 11.76 13.96 -17.24
CA LYS A 105 13.10 13.68 -16.70
C LYS A 105 13.04 13.50 -15.18
N LEU A 106 12.28 14.35 -14.49
CA LEU A 106 12.09 14.28 -13.05
C LEU A 106 11.39 12.97 -12.65
N MET A 107 10.30 12.58 -13.33
CA MET A 107 9.64 11.29 -13.08
C MET A 107 10.61 10.11 -13.23
N ARG A 108 11.43 10.09 -14.29
CA ARG A 108 12.45 9.03 -14.48
C ARG A 108 13.48 9.02 -13.35
N SER A 109 13.93 10.20 -12.91
CA SER A 109 14.86 10.30 -11.78
C SER A 109 14.24 9.81 -10.48
N VAL A 110 12.97 10.11 -10.23
CA VAL A 110 12.25 9.62 -9.05
C VAL A 110 12.09 8.09 -9.10
N VAL A 111 11.70 7.51 -10.25
CA VAL A 111 11.63 6.04 -10.43
C VAL A 111 12.98 5.38 -10.12
N LEU A 112 14.08 5.94 -10.63
CA LEU A 112 15.42 5.39 -10.35
C LEU A 112 15.79 5.51 -8.87
N LEU A 113 15.45 6.63 -8.23
CA LEU A 113 15.72 6.86 -6.82
C LEU A 113 14.91 5.90 -5.93
N THR A 114 13.59 5.79 -6.16
CA THR A 114 12.72 4.90 -5.38
C THR A 114 13.07 3.44 -5.63
N GLY A 115 13.42 3.07 -6.87
CA GLY A 115 13.93 1.73 -7.20
C GLY A 115 15.24 1.40 -6.48
N ALA A 116 16.18 2.35 -6.39
CA ALA A 116 17.43 2.16 -5.64
C ALA A 116 17.19 1.99 -4.13
N ILE A 117 16.26 2.76 -3.56
CA ILE A 117 15.85 2.62 -2.15
C ILE A 117 15.19 1.24 -1.93
N ALA A 118 14.27 0.84 -2.80
CA ALA A 118 13.63 -0.48 -2.72
C ALA A 118 14.65 -1.62 -2.83
N TYR A 119 15.63 -1.50 -3.74
CA TYR A 119 16.73 -2.46 -3.87
C TYR A 119 17.58 -2.53 -2.60
N TYR A 120 17.87 -1.39 -1.97
CA TYR A 120 18.59 -1.36 -0.70
C TYR A 120 17.86 -2.14 0.40
N PHE A 121 16.54 -1.96 0.54
CA PHE A 121 15.74 -2.74 1.49
C PHE A 121 15.65 -4.22 1.12
N ALA A 122 15.67 -4.56 -0.18
CA ALA A 122 15.65 -5.94 -0.63
C ALA A 122 16.95 -6.72 -0.34
N LEU A 123 18.03 -6.04 0.04
CA LEU A 123 19.30 -6.68 0.42
C LEU A 123 19.32 -7.18 1.86
N ASP A 124 18.33 -6.82 2.68
CA ASP A 124 18.22 -7.28 4.07
C ASP A 124 17.56 -8.67 4.13
N PRO A 125 18.32 -9.74 4.46
CA PRO A 125 17.81 -11.11 4.46
C PRO A 125 16.93 -11.44 5.67
N ASP A 126 16.97 -10.63 6.73
CA ASP A 126 16.27 -10.92 7.99
C ASP A 126 14.82 -10.39 7.98
N SER A 127 14.49 -9.53 7.01
CA SER A 127 13.17 -8.93 6.87
C SER A 127 12.23 -9.82 6.06
N SER A 128 11.20 -10.40 6.72
CA SER A 128 10.16 -11.14 6.01
C SER A 128 9.33 -10.22 5.11
N LEU A 129 8.98 -10.69 3.92
CA LEU A 129 8.14 -9.97 2.96
C LEU A 129 6.79 -9.56 3.57
N VAL A 130 6.23 -10.41 4.44
CA VAL A 130 4.96 -10.12 5.12
C VAL A 130 5.10 -8.97 6.10
N VAL A 131 6.20 -8.90 6.85
CA VAL A 131 6.45 -7.82 7.82
C VAL A 131 6.71 -6.50 7.11
N LEU A 132 7.50 -6.52 6.03
CA LEU A 132 7.71 -5.37 5.15
C LEU A 132 6.39 -4.86 4.56
N LEU A 133 5.53 -5.76 4.10
CA LEU A 133 4.22 -5.41 3.58
C LEU A 133 3.34 -4.78 4.66
N LEU A 134 3.23 -5.42 5.83
CA LEU A 134 2.36 -4.95 6.92
C LEU A 134 2.81 -3.59 7.46
N SER A 135 4.12 -3.36 7.59
CA SER A 135 4.68 -2.07 8.02
C SER A 135 4.41 -0.96 6.99
N ALA A 136 4.59 -1.23 5.69
CA ALA A 136 4.20 -0.27 4.65
C ALA A 136 2.69 0.04 4.67
N TYR A 137 1.86 -0.98 4.83
CA TYR A 137 0.40 -0.82 4.91
C TYR A 137 -0.07 -0.14 6.18
N ALA A 138 0.69 -0.18 7.27
CA ALA A 138 0.39 0.60 8.47
C ALA A 138 0.24 2.08 8.09
N ILE A 139 1.21 2.63 7.36
CA ILE A 139 1.21 4.03 6.92
C ILE A 139 0.04 4.30 5.96
N ILE A 140 -0.12 3.44 4.94
CA ILE A 140 -1.17 3.60 3.93
C ILE A 140 -2.57 3.58 4.57
N SER A 141 -2.78 2.74 5.59
CA SER A 141 -4.07 2.62 6.27
C SER A 141 -4.55 3.92 6.91
N GLN A 142 -3.62 4.81 7.31
CA GLN A 142 -3.96 6.08 7.94
C GLN A 142 -4.51 7.11 6.95
N LEU A 143 -4.45 6.86 5.64
CA LEU A 143 -5.13 7.69 4.65
C LEU A 143 -6.64 7.38 4.56
N ALA A 144 -7.08 6.22 5.07
CA ALA A 144 -8.48 5.81 4.97
C ALA A 144 -9.43 6.71 5.78
N PRO A 145 -9.17 7.06 7.07
CA PRO A 145 -10.09 7.90 7.84
C PRO A 145 -10.36 9.29 7.22
N PRO A 146 -9.36 10.03 6.73
CA PRO A 146 -9.60 11.30 6.03
C PRO A 146 -10.47 11.14 4.78
N VAL A 147 -10.24 10.10 3.97
CA VAL A 147 -11.03 9.83 2.75
C VAL A 147 -12.48 9.52 3.10
N VAL A 148 -12.71 8.64 4.07
CA VAL A 148 -14.06 8.31 4.55
C VAL A 148 -14.75 9.55 5.13
N ALA A 149 -14.03 10.34 5.93
CA ALA A 149 -14.55 11.57 6.49
C ALA A 149 -14.91 12.60 5.40
N ALA A 150 -14.10 12.72 4.36
CA ALA A 150 -14.37 13.63 3.23
C ALA A 150 -15.64 13.23 2.46
N MET A 151 -15.92 11.93 2.33
CA MET A 151 -17.11 11.43 1.60
C MET A 151 -18.40 11.46 2.41
N TYR A 152 -18.33 11.21 3.72
CA TYR A 152 -19.53 10.97 4.54
C TYR A 152 -19.75 12.00 5.64
N TRP A 153 -18.73 12.79 6.02
CA TRP A 153 -18.81 13.71 7.14
C TRP A 153 -18.57 15.16 6.73
N ARG A 154 -19.67 15.90 6.50
CA ARG A 154 -19.66 17.32 6.14
C ARG A 154 -18.94 18.24 7.13
N ARG A 155 -18.68 17.79 8.36
CA ARG A 155 -17.95 18.56 9.39
C ARG A 155 -16.44 18.28 9.41
N ALA A 156 -15.94 17.35 8.60
CA ALA A 156 -14.50 17.12 8.47
C ALA A 156 -13.79 18.41 8.02
N THR A 157 -12.61 18.66 8.59
CA THR A 157 -11.79 19.85 8.27
C THR A 157 -10.41 19.43 7.81
N THR A 158 -9.76 20.24 6.98
CA THR A 158 -8.37 20.02 6.54
C THR A 158 -7.42 19.91 7.73
N SER A 159 -7.58 20.78 8.74
CA SER A 159 -6.76 20.76 9.94
C SER A 159 -6.97 19.47 10.76
N GLY A 160 -8.21 18.97 10.86
CA GLY A 160 -8.49 17.71 11.54
C GLY A 160 -7.94 16.50 10.79
N ALA A 161 -8.04 16.49 9.46
CA ALA A 161 -7.45 15.43 8.64
C ALA A 161 -5.92 15.37 8.80
N ILE A 162 -5.23 16.52 8.72
CA ILE A 162 -3.77 16.59 8.88
C ILE A 162 -3.36 16.21 10.31
N ALA A 163 -4.04 16.74 11.32
CA ALA A 163 -3.73 16.43 12.72
C ALA A 163 -3.95 14.94 13.04
N GLY A 164 -5.04 14.34 12.56
CA GLY A 164 -5.30 12.92 12.68
C GLY A 164 -4.23 12.07 12.00
N LEU A 165 -3.84 12.43 10.77
CA LEU A 165 -2.81 11.74 10.01
C LEU A 165 -1.46 11.77 10.72
N LEU A 166 -1.02 12.95 11.17
CA LEU A 166 0.24 13.10 11.91
C LEU A 166 0.22 12.34 13.24
N ALA A 167 -0.88 12.42 13.99
CA ALA A 167 -1.03 11.70 15.25
C ALA A 167 -0.99 10.17 15.04
N GLY A 168 -1.77 9.66 14.09
CA GLY A 168 -1.79 8.23 13.79
C GLY A 168 -0.46 7.69 13.29
N LEU A 169 0.22 8.44 12.42
CA LEU A 169 1.55 8.09 11.92
C LEU A 169 2.60 8.09 13.04
N ALA A 170 2.59 9.12 13.89
CA ALA A 170 3.49 9.22 15.04
C ALA A 170 3.26 8.06 16.02
N THR A 171 2.00 7.69 16.29
CA THR A 171 1.66 6.55 17.14
C THR A 171 2.13 5.23 16.53
N ALA A 172 1.88 4.99 15.25
CA ALA A 172 2.32 3.77 14.58
C ALA A 172 3.85 3.65 14.58
N LEU A 173 4.56 4.75 14.25
CA LEU A 173 6.02 4.78 14.28
C LEU A 173 6.58 4.59 15.70
N PHE A 174 5.93 5.17 16.71
CA PHE A 174 6.34 5.02 18.10
C PHE A 174 6.29 3.56 18.56
N PHE A 175 5.20 2.85 18.27
CA PHE A 175 5.06 1.44 18.62
C PHE A 175 5.90 0.51 17.76
N TYR A 176 6.13 0.85 16.48
CA TYR A 176 7.08 0.13 15.64
C TYR A 176 8.50 0.16 16.21
N LEU A 177 8.95 1.33 16.70
CA LEU A 177 10.28 1.48 17.31
C LEU A 177 10.36 0.98 18.75
N ASN A 178 9.23 0.88 19.45
CA ASN A 178 9.17 0.41 20.84
C ASN A 178 8.11 -0.70 21.00
N PRO A 179 8.35 -1.90 20.43
CA PRO A 179 7.37 -2.99 20.48
C PRO A 179 6.97 -3.39 21.91
N GLU A 180 7.91 -3.31 22.86
CA GLU A 180 7.70 -3.65 24.28
C GLU A 180 6.66 -2.77 24.98
N LEU A 181 6.44 -1.55 24.46
CA LEU A 181 5.50 -0.59 25.03
C LEU A 181 4.10 -0.73 24.42
N SER A 182 3.91 -1.63 23.45
CA SER A 182 2.63 -1.82 22.81
C SER A 182 1.58 -2.29 23.83
N PRO A 183 0.49 -1.51 24.04
CA PRO A 183 -0.53 -1.86 25.03
C PRO A 183 -1.34 -3.10 24.64
N PHE A 184 -1.35 -3.47 23.36
CA PHE A 184 -2.08 -4.60 22.81
C PHE A 184 -1.18 -5.38 21.83
N GLU A 185 -1.38 -6.69 21.71
CA GLU A 185 -0.78 -7.54 20.65
C GLU A 185 -1.44 -7.29 19.29
N MET A 186 -1.50 -6.02 18.87
CA MET A 186 -2.11 -5.58 17.63
C MET A 186 -1.05 -4.93 16.75
N HIS A 187 -1.26 -5.00 15.44
CA HIS A 187 -0.43 -4.33 14.45
C HIS A 187 -0.35 -2.82 14.71
N GLU A 188 0.84 -2.23 14.61
CA GLU A 188 1.08 -0.82 14.91
C GLU A 188 0.21 0.15 14.08
N GLY A 189 -0.16 -0.24 12.86
CA GLY A 189 -1.09 0.52 12.02
C GLY A 189 -2.48 0.66 12.63
N VAL A 190 -2.97 -0.39 13.32
CA VAL A 190 -4.27 -0.38 13.99
C VAL A 190 -4.24 0.52 15.21
N LEU A 191 -3.16 0.48 15.98
CA LEU A 191 -2.95 1.40 17.11
C LEU A 191 -2.90 2.85 16.64
N GLY A 192 -2.23 3.11 15.52
CA GLY A 192 -2.25 4.41 14.85
C GLY A 192 -3.65 4.87 14.48
N LEU A 193 -4.50 3.98 13.95
CA LEU A 193 -5.89 4.30 13.61
C LEU A 193 -6.76 4.62 14.84
N ILE A 194 -6.54 3.92 15.95
CA ILE A 194 -7.24 4.17 17.22
C ILE A 194 -6.99 5.58 17.72
N VAL A 195 -5.80 6.14 17.49
CA VAL A 195 -5.47 7.53 17.83
C VAL A 195 -5.92 8.50 16.73
N HIS A 196 -5.71 8.15 15.46
CA HIS A 196 -6.06 8.98 14.32
C HIS A 196 -7.53 9.41 14.35
N VAL A 197 -8.46 8.45 14.42
CA VAL A 197 -9.90 8.73 14.25
C VAL A 197 -10.42 9.71 15.31
N PRO A 198 -10.16 9.51 16.63
CA PRO A 198 -10.50 10.50 17.65
C PRO A 198 -9.87 11.86 17.43
N THR A 199 -8.57 11.93 17.07
CA THR A 199 -7.89 13.20 16.82
C THR A 199 -8.53 13.94 15.64
N LEU A 200 -8.84 13.23 14.55
CA LEU A 200 -9.52 13.80 13.39
C LEU A 200 -10.89 14.39 13.77
N ILE A 201 -11.66 13.65 14.57
CA ILE A 201 -12.99 14.09 15.01
C ILE A 201 -12.86 15.30 15.94
N ALA A 202 -12.03 15.21 16.97
CA ALA A 202 -11.85 16.26 17.98
C ALA A 202 -11.38 17.57 17.33
N VAL A 203 -10.32 17.52 16.52
CA VAL A 203 -9.76 18.71 15.87
C VAL A 203 -10.74 19.29 14.85
N SER A 204 -11.49 18.47 14.11
CA SER A 204 -12.51 18.98 13.18
C SER A 204 -13.71 19.66 13.85
N LEU A 205 -14.03 19.26 15.08
CA LEU A 205 -15.05 19.93 15.89
C LEU A 205 -14.53 21.24 16.50
N MET A 206 -13.26 21.30 16.88
CA MET A 206 -12.62 22.47 17.48
C MET A 206 -12.19 23.54 16.47
N THR A 207 -12.01 23.18 15.21
CA THR A 207 -11.58 24.11 14.15
C THR A 207 -12.76 24.68 13.36
N PRO A 208 -12.59 25.84 12.69
CA PRO A 208 -13.63 26.44 11.86
C PRO A 208 -14.15 25.49 10.79
N ARG A 209 -15.44 25.58 10.48
CA ARG A 209 -16.05 24.82 9.39
C ARG A 209 -15.40 25.20 8.06
N GLN A 210 -15.16 24.20 7.21
CA GLN A 210 -14.80 24.44 5.82
C GLN A 210 -15.92 25.17 5.09
N ASP A 211 -15.55 26.00 4.13
CA ASP A 211 -16.47 26.87 3.40
C ASP A 211 -17.56 26.04 2.69
N GLN A 212 -18.81 26.50 2.78
CA GLN A 212 -19.96 25.76 2.26
C GLN A 212 -19.94 25.64 0.74
N ASP A 213 -19.33 26.61 0.05
CA ASP A 213 -19.20 26.56 -1.41
C ASP A 213 -18.21 25.48 -1.86
N HIS A 214 -17.20 25.18 -1.03
CA HIS A 214 -16.27 24.06 -1.26
C HIS A 214 -16.95 22.70 -1.03
N LEU A 215 -17.90 22.63 -0.09
CA LEU A 215 -18.63 21.40 0.25
C LEU A 215 -19.72 21.03 -0.77
N LYS A 216 -20.28 22.01 -1.50
CA LYS A 216 -21.32 21.77 -2.52
C LYS A 216 -20.83 20.92 -3.70
N GLY A 217 -19.54 20.92 -4.00
CA GLY A 217 -18.95 20.10 -5.07
C GLY A 217 -18.84 18.61 -4.73
N PHE A 218 -18.81 18.25 -3.44
CA PHE A 218 -18.61 16.85 -2.99
C PHE A 218 -19.90 16.17 -2.52
N PHE A 219 -20.93 16.92 -2.10
CA PHE A 219 -22.12 16.40 -1.43
C PHE A 219 -23.45 16.70 -2.17
N GLN A 220 -23.46 16.61 -3.50
CA GLN A 220 -24.70 16.68 -4.29
C GLN A 220 -25.56 15.42 -4.13
#